data_AF-A0A8B8PIM6-F1
#
_entry.id   AF-A0A8B8PIM6-F1
#
_cell.length_a   1.000
_cell.length_b   1.000
_cell.length_c   1.000
_cell.angle_alpha   90.00
_cell.angle_beta   90.00
_cell.angle_gamma   90.00
#
_symmetry.space_group_name_H-M   'P 1'
#
loop_
_entity.id
_entity.type
_entity.pdbx_description
1 polymer ?
#
loop_
_entity_poly.entity_id
_entity_poly.type
_entity_poly.pdbx_seq_one_letter_code
_entity_poly.pdbx_strand_id
1 'polypeptide(L)'
;MVIGTVPLDTTIERPLFQIISASQMLVPGIDGALTVKYREHGLVVTQAKEVPQLISSNLEACLAKTFSSATNSDVVKDWNSIFWAVHLGYTQVFDRVEKTLGLSKERLRASRHVREEYGNMASATVVFILDELRNKSMKEGMATTGEVLLGFGPGITIETVVLRSVPLQAVAKSHPFPV
;
A
#
# COMPACT_ATOMS: atom_id res chain seq x y z
N MET A 1 0.28 9.85 11.55
CA MET A 1 -0.04 10.31 10.18
C MET A 1 -1.44 10.88 10.19
N VAL A 2 -1.63 12.12 9.72
CA VAL A 2 -2.97 12.71 9.55
C VAL A 2 -3.35 12.57 8.08
N ILE A 3 -4.52 12.01 7.80
CA ILE A 3 -5.12 11.99 6.46
C ILE A 3 -6.09 13.18 6.43
N GLY A 4 -5.72 14.24 5.72
CA GLY A 4 -6.50 15.47 5.63
C GLY A 4 -6.78 15.85 4.17
N THR A 5 -7.84 16.63 3.96
CA THR A 5 -8.18 17.19 2.64
C THR A 5 -7.65 18.62 2.57
N VAL A 6 -6.58 18.83 1.78
CA VAL A 6 -5.96 20.13 1.52
C VAL A 6 -5.30 20.74 2.77
N PRO A 7 -3.95 20.84 2.82
CA PRO A 7 -3.31 21.50 3.95
C PRO A 7 -3.74 22.96 4.01
N LEU A 8 -4.41 23.36 5.09
CA LEU A 8 -4.92 24.72 5.30
C LEU A 8 -3.76 25.73 5.40
N ASP A 9 -2.63 25.27 5.94
CA ASP A 9 -1.39 26.02 6.08
C ASP A 9 -0.18 25.07 6.02
N THR A 10 0.63 25.18 4.97
CA THR A 10 1.81 24.31 4.77
C THR A 10 2.99 24.65 5.70
N THR A 11 2.89 25.73 6.48
CA THR A 11 3.84 26.04 7.56
C THR A 11 3.56 25.21 8.81
N ILE A 12 2.31 24.75 9.00
CA ILE A 12 1.87 23.93 10.12
C ILE A 12 1.77 22.45 9.71
N GLU A 13 1.17 22.19 8.54
CA GLU A 13 0.95 20.85 8.03
C GLU A 13 1.95 20.50 6.93
N ARG A 14 2.65 19.38 7.11
CA ARG A 14 3.62 18.88 6.13
C ARG A 14 3.04 17.69 5.38
N PRO A 15 2.53 17.87 4.14
CA PRO A 15 1.95 16.77 3.40
C PRO A 15 3.04 15.74 3.08
N LEU A 16 2.70 14.45 3.27
CA LEU A 16 3.59 13.33 2.99
C LEU A 16 3.26 12.69 1.65
N PHE A 17 1.96 12.52 1.40
CA PHE A 17 1.40 11.92 0.19
C PHE A 17 0.12 12.67 -0.21
N GLN A 18 -0.18 12.68 -1.50
CA GLN A 18 -1.43 13.14 -2.08
C GLN A 18 -2.19 11.95 -2.65
N ILE A 19 -3.49 11.83 -2.39
CA ILE A 19 -4.34 10.83 -3.04
C ILE A 19 -4.74 11.37 -4.41
N ILE A 20 -4.31 10.70 -5.47
CA ILE A 20 -4.61 11.05 -6.86
C ILE A 20 -5.89 10.37 -7.33
N SER A 21 -6.04 9.07 -7.03
CA SER A 21 -7.25 8.31 -7.30
C SER A 21 -7.42 7.19 -6.28
N ALA A 22 -8.64 6.70 -6.15
CA ALA A 22 -8.95 5.51 -5.39
C ALA A 22 -10.03 4.71 -6.12
N SER A 23 -9.89 3.39 -6.10
CA SER A 23 -10.90 2.48 -6.64
C SER A 23 -11.01 1.25 -5.75
N GLN A 24 -12.12 0.54 -5.94
CA GLN A 24 -12.36 -0.76 -5.32
C GLN A 24 -12.94 -1.70 -6.35
N MET A 25 -12.65 -2.99 -6.20
CA MET A 25 -13.23 -4.05 -7.00
C MET A 25 -13.58 -5.24 -6.12
N LEU A 26 -14.86 -5.62 -6.12
CA LEU A 26 -15.27 -6.91 -5.59
C LEU A 26 -14.77 -7.99 -6.56
N VAL A 27 -13.94 -8.91 -6.08
CA VAL A 27 -13.49 -10.02 -6.93
C VAL A 27 -14.70 -10.92 -7.22
N PRO A 28 -14.95 -11.32 -8.48
CA PRO A 28 -16.05 -12.23 -8.78
C PRO A 28 -15.82 -13.64 -8.23
N GLY A 29 -16.89 -14.33 -7.81
CA GLY A 29 -16.85 -15.77 -7.48
C GLY A 29 -16.21 -16.11 -6.15
N ILE A 30 -16.16 -15.17 -5.21
CA ILE A 30 -15.48 -15.33 -3.91
C ILE A 30 -16.39 -15.11 -2.71
N ASP A 31 -17.69 -15.26 -2.92
CA ASP A 31 -18.68 -15.30 -1.84
C ASP A 31 -18.27 -16.34 -0.79
N GLY A 32 -18.11 -15.89 0.45
CA GLY A 32 -17.68 -16.76 1.55
C GLY A 32 -16.19 -17.13 1.57
N ALA A 33 -15.39 -16.68 0.60
CA ALA A 33 -13.95 -16.99 0.53
C ALA A 33 -13.14 -16.30 1.63
N LEU A 34 -13.61 -15.15 2.14
CA LEU A 34 -13.15 -14.57 3.39
C LEU A 34 -14.36 -14.06 4.16
N THR A 35 -14.59 -14.58 5.37
CA THR A 35 -15.68 -14.11 6.24
C THR A 35 -15.17 -13.80 7.63
N VAL A 36 -15.76 -12.78 8.23
CA VAL A 36 -15.59 -12.47 9.65
C VAL A 36 -16.97 -12.59 10.27
N LYS A 37 -17.15 -13.53 11.18
CA LYS A 37 -18.44 -13.78 11.85
C LYS A 37 -18.29 -13.52 13.34
N TYR A 38 -19.18 -12.72 13.89
CA TYR A 38 -19.30 -12.56 15.34
C TYR A 38 -19.99 -13.79 15.95
N ARG A 39 -19.39 -14.36 16.98
CA ARG A 39 -19.85 -15.52 17.75
C ARG A 39 -19.72 -15.21 19.24
N GLU A 40 -20.31 -16.05 20.08
CA GLU A 40 -20.25 -15.89 21.55
C GLU A 40 -18.81 -15.87 22.09
N HIS A 41 -17.88 -16.55 21.42
CA HIS A 41 -16.46 -16.57 21.75
C HIS A 41 -15.62 -15.55 20.98
N GLY A 42 -16.26 -14.53 20.38
CA GLY A 42 -15.60 -13.43 19.66
C GLY A 42 -15.68 -13.53 18.14
N LEU A 43 -14.70 -12.93 17.46
CA LEU A 43 -14.65 -12.87 16.01
C LEU A 43 -14.00 -14.12 15.42
N VAL A 44 -14.73 -14.81 14.54
CA VAL A 44 -14.24 -15.97 13.80
C VAL A 44 -13.96 -15.55 12.36
N VAL A 45 -12.69 -15.58 11.98
CA VAL A 45 -12.25 -15.32 10.61
C VAL A 45 -12.10 -16.66 9.89
N THR A 46 -12.85 -16.87 8.81
CA THR A 46 -12.72 -18.05 7.94
C THR A 46 -12.20 -17.63 6.58
N GLN A 47 -11.25 -18.36 6.05
CA GLN A 47 -10.70 -18.09 4.73
C GLN A 47 -10.55 -19.36 3.88
N ALA A 48 -10.92 -19.25 2.62
CA ALA A 48 -10.74 -20.26 1.59
C ALA A 48 -9.31 -20.22 1.02
N LYS A 49 -8.78 -21.37 0.60
CA LYS A 49 -7.39 -21.53 0.15
C LYS A 49 -7.11 -20.83 -1.19
N GLU A 50 -8.17 -20.51 -1.92
CA GLU A 50 -8.17 -19.97 -3.27
C GLU A 50 -7.94 -18.44 -3.28
N VAL A 51 -8.15 -17.75 -2.14
CA VAL A 51 -8.05 -16.28 -2.03
C VAL A 51 -6.74 -15.71 -2.62
N PRO A 52 -5.53 -16.26 -2.31
CA PRO A 52 -4.29 -15.83 -2.95
C PRO A 52 -4.32 -15.85 -4.48
N GLN A 53 -4.88 -16.92 -5.06
CA GLN A 53 -4.93 -17.10 -6.51
C GLN A 53 -5.90 -16.10 -7.15
N LEU A 54 -7.06 -15.92 -6.51
CA LEU A 54 -8.10 -15.00 -6.97
C LEU A 54 -7.63 -13.55 -6.97
N ILE A 55 -6.90 -13.13 -5.93
CA ILE A 55 -6.28 -11.79 -5.88
C ILE A 55 -5.29 -11.63 -7.04
N SER A 56 -4.36 -12.57 -7.21
CA SER A 56 -3.33 -12.46 -8.26
C SER A 56 -3.91 -12.43 -9.68
N SER A 57 -4.97 -13.22 -9.95
CA SER A 57 -5.60 -13.25 -11.28
C SER A 57 -6.37 -11.97 -11.64
N ASN A 58 -6.72 -11.14 -10.65
CA ASN A 58 -7.50 -9.91 -10.84
C ASN A 58 -6.66 -8.63 -10.73
N LEU A 59 -5.41 -8.76 -10.28
CA LEU A 59 -4.54 -7.67 -9.89
C LEU A 59 -4.26 -6.68 -11.03
N GLU A 60 -3.84 -7.18 -12.20
CA GLU A 60 -3.52 -6.31 -13.34
C GLU A 60 -4.72 -5.50 -13.81
N ALA A 61 -5.92 -6.09 -13.82
CA ALA A 61 -7.14 -5.40 -14.20
C ALA A 61 -7.51 -4.27 -13.22
N CYS A 62 -7.41 -4.52 -11.91
CA CYS A 62 -7.65 -3.48 -10.88
C CYS A 62 -6.64 -2.32 -11.01
N LEU A 63 -5.37 -2.68 -11.21
CA LEU A 63 -4.29 -1.72 -11.37
C LEU A 63 -4.49 -0.86 -12.61
N ALA A 64 -4.67 -1.48 -13.78
CA ALA A 64 -4.87 -0.78 -15.04
C ALA A 64 -6.03 0.23 -14.94
N LYS A 65 -7.18 -0.18 -14.37
CA LYS A 65 -8.35 0.69 -14.18
C LYS A 65 -8.04 1.91 -13.29
N THR A 66 -7.31 1.72 -12.20
CA THR A 66 -7.07 2.81 -11.24
C THR A 66 -5.97 3.75 -11.71
N PHE A 67 -4.96 3.19 -12.39
CA PHE A 67 -3.88 3.95 -13.01
C PHE A 67 -4.34 4.76 -14.21
N SER A 68 -5.19 4.21 -15.07
CA SER A 68 -5.73 4.96 -16.21
C SER A 68 -6.54 6.16 -15.73
N SER A 69 -7.39 5.97 -14.71
CA SER A 69 -8.12 7.06 -14.05
C SER A 69 -7.20 8.12 -13.41
N ALA A 70 -6.01 7.76 -12.93
CA ALA A 70 -5.09 8.69 -12.28
C ALA A 70 -4.19 9.46 -13.25
N THR A 71 -3.78 8.81 -14.34
CA THR A 71 -2.72 9.29 -15.23
C THR A 71 -3.22 9.76 -16.59
N ASN A 72 -4.51 9.56 -16.89
CA ASN A 72 -5.09 9.71 -18.24
C ASN A 72 -4.30 8.90 -19.30
N SER A 73 -3.67 7.80 -18.88
CA SER A 73 -2.85 6.93 -19.71
C SER A 73 -3.18 5.47 -19.37
N ASP A 74 -3.57 4.71 -20.37
CA ASP A 74 -3.88 3.28 -20.21
C ASP A 74 -2.62 2.40 -20.10
N VAL A 75 -1.43 2.99 -20.25
CA VAL A 75 -0.17 2.26 -20.26
C VAL A 75 0.68 2.66 -19.04
N VAL A 76 0.82 1.73 -18.10
CA VAL A 76 1.95 1.75 -17.17
C VAL A 76 3.12 1.07 -17.86
N LYS A 77 4.14 1.85 -18.23
CA LYS A 77 5.29 1.34 -18.99
C LYS A 77 6.20 0.42 -18.17
N ASP A 78 6.25 0.61 -16.84
CA ASP A 78 7.09 -0.19 -15.96
C ASP A 78 6.62 -0.14 -14.50
N TRP A 79 6.13 -1.27 -13.97
CA TRP A 79 5.74 -1.42 -12.56
C TRP A 79 6.92 -1.31 -11.58
N ASN A 80 8.16 -1.43 -12.05
CA ASN A 80 9.36 -1.23 -11.24
C ASN A 80 9.78 0.24 -11.12
N SER A 81 9.17 1.15 -11.89
CA SER A 81 9.46 2.58 -11.78
C SER A 81 8.78 3.25 -10.57
N ILE A 82 7.82 2.56 -9.95
CA ILE A 82 7.00 3.06 -8.84
C ILE A 82 7.32 2.37 -7.51
N PHE A 83 6.84 2.94 -6.42
CA PHE A 83 6.93 2.34 -5.09
C PHE A 83 5.67 1.52 -4.82
N TRP A 84 5.79 0.56 -3.89
CA TRP A 84 4.73 -0.38 -3.59
C TRP A 84 4.54 -0.52 -2.09
N ALA A 85 3.30 -0.32 -1.66
CA ALA A 85 2.86 -0.50 -0.30
C ALA A 85 1.65 -1.42 -0.28
N VAL A 86 1.93 -2.71 -0.12
CA VAL A 86 1.00 -3.81 -0.34
C VAL A 86 0.62 -4.40 1.01
N HIS A 87 -0.62 -4.18 1.43
CA HIS A 87 -1.15 -4.84 2.62
C HIS A 87 -1.72 -6.21 2.25
N LEU A 88 -1.01 -7.29 2.59
CA LEU A 88 -1.54 -8.64 2.39
C LEU A 88 -1.52 -9.39 3.71
N GLY A 89 -2.63 -10.07 4.01
CA GLY A 89 -2.74 -10.90 5.21
C GLY A 89 -1.79 -12.10 5.22
N TYR A 90 -1.12 -12.42 4.11
CA TYR A 90 -0.33 -13.64 3.94
C TYR A 90 0.99 -13.36 3.23
N THR A 91 2.06 -13.93 3.76
CA THR A 91 3.41 -13.80 3.18
C THR A 91 3.50 -14.38 1.76
N GLN A 92 2.83 -15.51 1.51
CA GLN A 92 2.83 -16.19 0.21
C GLN A 92 2.22 -15.37 -0.94
N VAL A 93 1.42 -14.34 -0.62
CA VAL A 93 0.79 -13.52 -1.66
C VAL A 93 1.77 -12.48 -2.20
N PHE A 94 2.77 -12.04 -1.42
CA PHE A 94 3.80 -11.13 -1.92
C PHE A 94 4.58 -11.72 -3.10
N ASP A 95 4.99 -12.98 -3.00
CA ASP A 95 5.72 -13.67 -4.09
C ASP A 95 4.86 -13.77 -5.36
N ARG A 96 3.55 -13.93 -5.20
CA ARG A 96 2.61 -13.98 -6.33
C ARG A 96 2.43 -12.60 -6.96
N VAL A 97 2.31 -11.54 -6.16
CA VAL A 97 2.24 -10.16 -6.66
C VAL A 97 3.51 -9.81 -7.43
N GLU A 98 4.69 -10.12 -6.89
CA GLU A 98 5.98 -9.91 -7.55
C GLU A 98 6.03 -10.64 -8.90
N LYS A 99 5.64 -11.92 -8.91
CA LYS A 99 5.65 -12.74 -10.12
C LYS A 99 4.66 -12.24 -11.16
N THR A 100 3.42 -11.93 -10.76
CA THR A 100 2.36 -11.48 -11.67
C THR A 100 2.74 -10.16 -12.33
N LEU A 101 3.28 -9.21 -11.57
CA LEU A 101 3.59 -7.87 -12.08
C LEU A 101 5.04 -7.69 -12.56
N GLY A 102 5.87 -8.75 -12.47
CA GLY A 102 7.29 -8.68 -12.80
C GLY A 102 8.07 -7.70 -11.91
N LEU A 103 7.72 -7.60 -10.63
CA LEU A 103 8.40 -6.70 -9.69
C LEU A 103 9.75 -7.29 -9.25
N SER A 104 10.74 -6.42 -9.09
CA SER A 104 11.95 -6.76 -8.34
C SER A 104 11.62 -6.93 -6.86
N LYS A 105 12.37 -7.80 -6.17
CA LYS A 105 12.14 -8.10 -4.74
C LYS A 105 12.18 -6.85 -3.85
N GLU A 106 12.98 -5.86 -4.24
CA GLU A 106 13.10 -4.60 -3.52
C GLU A 106 11.79 -3.79 -3.50
N ARG A 107 10.89 -3.99 -4.47
CA ARG A 107 9.64 -3.23 -4.55
C ARG A 107 8.73 -3.50 -3.37
N LEU A 108 8.66 -4.74 -2.88
CA LEU A 108 7.80 -5.11 -1.75
C LEU A 108 8.54 -5.14 -0.41
N ARG A 109 9.81 -4.70 -0.34
CA ARG A 109 10.64 -4.79 0.88
C ARG A 109 10.03 -4.14 2.11
N ALA A 110 9.37 -2.99 1.96
CA ALA A 110 8.74 -2.29 3.09
C ALA A 110 7.50 -3.06 3.57
N SER A 111 6.74 -3.64 2.64
CA SER A 111 5.56 -4.45 2.97
C SER A 111 5.95 -5.74 3.69
N ARG A 112 7.04 -6.38 3.23
CA ARG A 112 7.61 -7.57 3.88
C ARG A 112 8.16 -7.23 5.26
N HIS A 113 8.93 -6.15 5.39
CA HIS A 113 9.48 -5.73 6.68
C HIS A 113 8.38 -5.48 7.72
N VAL A 114 7.32 -4.73 7.37
CA VAL A 114 6.21 -4.50 8.30
C VAL A 114 5.50 -5.81 8.66
N ARG A 115 5.34 -6.73 7.71
CA ARG A 115 4.73 -8.04 7.98
C ARG A 115 5.58 -8.90 8.91
N GLU A 116 6.90 -8.85 8.77
CA GLU A 116 7.87 -9.60 9.57
C GLU A 116 7.93 -9.06 11.00
N GLU A 117 7.99 -7.74 11.17
CA GLU A 117 8.14 -7.10 12.48
C GLU A 117 6.82 -6.98 13.27
N TYR A 118 5.70 -6.71 12.58
CA TYR A 118 4.42 -6.37 13.23
C TYR A 118 3.28 -7.33 12.93
N GLY A 119 3.48 -8.30 12.03
CA GLY A 119 2.43 -9.21 11.61
C GLY A 119 1.33 -8.55 10.77
N ASN A 120 0.10 -9.07 10.87
CA ASN A 120 -1.06 -8.50 10.18
C ASN A 120 -1.90 -7.72 11.20
N MET A 121 -1.79 -6.39 11.17
CA MET A 121 -2.51 -5.47 12.06
C MET A 121 -3.85 -5.02 11.46
N ALA A 122 -4.42 -5.82 10.56
CA ALA A 122 -5.59 -5.47 9.75
C ALA A 122 -5.38 -4.12 9.02
N SER A 123 -6.39 -3.26 8.97
CA SER A 123 -6.39 -2.00 8.21
C SER A 123 -5.23 -1.06 8.57
N ALA A 124 -4.71 -1.11 9.81
CA ALA A 124 -3.58 -0.26 10.22
C ALA A 124 -2.27 -0.62 9.48
N THR A 125 -2.14 -1.84 8.97
CA THR A 125 -0.91 -2.34 8.33
C THR A 125 -0.44 -1.44 7.20
N VAL A 126 -1.36 -0.95 6.34
CA VAL A 126 -0.98 -0.11 5.19
C VAL A 126 -0.34 1.22 5.61
N VAL A 127 -0.76 1.77 6.76
CA VAL A 127 -0.21 3.01 7.31
C VAL A 127 1.22 2.79 7.82
N PHE A 128 1.50 1.64 8.42
CA PHE A 128 2.85 1.28 8.85
C PHE A 128 3.78 1.05 7.65
N ILE A 129 3.27 0.45 6.58
CA ILE A 129 4.04 0.27 5.34
C ILE A 129 4.40 1.63 4.72
N LEU A 130 3.46 2.58 4.72
CA LEU A 130 3.71 3.95 4.27
C LEU A 130 4.81 4.65 5.08
N ASP A 131 4.75 4.54 6.41
CA ASP A 131 5.75 5.16 7.27
C ASP A 131 7.13 4.52 7.07
N GLU A 132 7.18 3.20 6.94
CA GLU A 132 8.41 2.46 6.66
C GLU A 132 9.03 2.85 5.31
N LEU A 133 8.22 2.95 4.25
CA LEU A 133 8.68 3.44 2.94
C LEU A 133 9.30 4.84 3.07
N ARG A 134 8.60 5.75 3.76
CA ARG A 134 9.07 7.11 3.98
C ARG A 134 10.39 7.15 4.73
N ASN A 135 10.48 6.43 5.84
CA ASN A 135 11.66 6.41 6.70
C ASN A 135 12.87 5.82 5.95
N LYS A 136 12.67 4.78 5.14
CA LYS A 136 13.73 4.22 4.28
C LYS A 136 14.17 5.18 3.18
N SER A 137 13.24 5.77 2.44
CA SER A 137 13.58 6.76 1.40
C SER A 137 14.38 7.94 1.96
N MET A 138 14.03 8.42 3.16
CA MET A 138 14.80 9.46 3.86
C MET A 138 16.22 9.03 4.20
N LYS A 139 16.39 7.80 4.73
CA LYS A 139 17.70 7.25 5.09
C LYS A 139 18.59 7.02 3.87
N GLU A 140 17.99 6.65 2.74
CA GLU A 140 18.68 6.41 1.46
C GLU A 140 18.94 7.69 0.66
N GLY A 141 18.52 8.86 1.16
CA GLY A 141 18.73 10.14 0.48
C GLY A 141 17.93 10.29 -0.80
N MET A 142 16.81 9.58 -0.93
CA MET A 142 15.93 9.65 -2.09
C MET A 142 15.21 11.00 -2.13
N ALA A 143 15.04 11.58 -3.32
CA ALA A 143 14.36 12.86 -3.50
C ALA A 143 12.87 12.83 -3.11
N THR A 144 12.25 11.66 -3.26
CA THR A 144 10.84 11.43 -2.92
C THR A 144 10.64 10.02 -2.36
N THR A 145 9.47 9.76 -1.77
CA THR A 145 8.99 8.40 -1.47
C THR A 145 8.35 7.72 -2.69
N GLY A 146 8.43 8.38 -3.87
CA GLY A 146 7.93 8.00 -5.19
C GLY A 146 6.42 8.08 -5.39
N GLU A 147 5.97 7.72 -6.59
CA GLU A 147 4.55 7.74 -6.94
C GLU A 147 4.00 6.31 -6.82
N VAL A 148 2.90 6.18 -6.09
CA VAL A 148 1.94 5.06 -5.97
C VAL A 148 2.05 4.18 -4.71
N LEU A 149 0.87 3.86 -4.14
CA LEU A 149 0.66 2.90 -3.06
C LEU A 149 -0.50 1.97 -3.42
N LEU A 150 -0.25 0.69 -3.69
CA LEU A 150 -1.32 -0.28 -3.87
C LEU A 150 -1.75 -0.93 -2.54
N GLY A 151 -2.65 -0.29 -1.79
CA GLY A 151 -3.20 -0.88 -0.56
C GLY A 151 -4.28 -1.91 -0.84
N PHE A 152 -4.00 -3.20 -0.63
CA PHE A 152 -5.03 -4.25 -0.65
C PHE A 152 -5.69 -4.38 0.72
N GLY A 153 -7.02 -4.34 0.79
CA GLY A 153 -7.74 -4.80 1.97
C GLY A 153 -7.88 -6.33 1.92
N PRO A 154 -7.56 -7.09 2.99
CA PRO A 154 -7.94 -8.50 3.06
C PRO A 154 -9.47 -8.57 3.14
N GLY A 155 -10.10 -8.97 2.04
CA GLY A 155 -11.54 -8.93 1.84
C GLY A 155 -11.97 -9.68 0.58
N ILE A 156 -13.27 -9.65 0.34
CA ILE A 156 -13.86 -9.95 -0.97
C ILE A 156 -13.54 -8.82 -1.99
N THR A 157 -12.87 -7.77 -1.53
CA THR A 157 -12.63 -6.54 -2.27
C THR A 157 -11.13 -6.28 -2.39
N ILE A 158 -10.66 -5.96 -3.60
CA ILE A 158 -9.36 -5.34 -3.84
C ILE A 158 -9.56 -3.83 -3.81
N GLU A 159 -8.88 -3.16 -2.89
CA GLU A 159 -8.79 -1.70 -2.87
C GLU A 159 -7.51 -1.28 -3.60
N THR A 160 -7.54 -0.11 -4.23
CA THR A 160 -6.38 0.43 -4.93
C THR A 160 -6.40 1.93 -4.82
N VAL A 161 -5.27 2.50 -4.40
CA VAL A 161 -5.09 3.94 -4.25
C VAL A 161 -3.90 4.34 -5.11
N VAL A 162 -3.95 5.49 -5.77
CA VAL A 162 -2.76 6.08 -6.40
C VAL A 162 -2.35 7.24 -5.53
N LEU A 163 -1.14 7.15 -4.97
CA LEU A 163 -0.55 8.22 -4.19
C LEU A 163 0.52 8.94 -4.99
N ARG A 164 0.67 10.24 -4.81
CA ARG A 164 1.85 10.99 -5.21
C ARG A 164 2.61 11.40 -3.96
N SER A 165 3.91 11.09 -3.89
CA SER A 165 4.75 11.61 -2.82
C SER A 165 5.00 13.10 -2.95
N VAL A 166 5.21 13.72 -1.80
CA VAL A 166 5.75 15.08 -1.74
C VAL A 166 7.27 14.99 -1.64
N PRO A 167 8.04 15.92 -2.24
CA PRO A 167 9.49 15.97 -2.08
C PRO A 167 9.91 15.87 -0.62
N LEU A 168 10.84 14.95 -0.37
CA LEU A 168 11.40 14.76 0.96
C LEU A 168 12.30 15.96 1.27
N GLN A 169 11.88 16.83 2.18
CA GLN A 169 12.75 17.89 2.67
C GLN A 169 13.90 17.26 3.46
N ALA A 170 15.13 17.59 3.08
CA ALA A 170 16.30 17.21 3.86
C ALA A 170 16.10 17.69 5.30
N VAL A 171 16.21 16.79 6.28
CA VAL A 171 16.28 17.19 7.68
C VAL A 171 17.56 18.01 7.81
N ALA A 172 17.43 19.33 7.93
CA ALA A 172 18.51 20.15 8.45
C ALA A 172 18.86 19.53 9.81
N LYS A 173 20.11 19.07 9.97
CA LYS A 173 20.60 18.59 11.25
C LYS A 173 20.37 19.70 12.27
N SER A 174 19.32 19.58 13.08
CA SER A 174 19.13 20.47 14.21
C SER A 174 20.35 20.29 15.10
N HIS A 175 21.14 21.35 15.26
CA HIS A 175 22.17 21.40 16.28
C HIS A 175 21.52 20.98 17.62
N PRO A 176 22.14 20.07 18.39
CA PRO A 176 21.67 19.84 19.75
C PRO A 176 21.77 21.18 20.49
N PHE A 177 20.68 21.56 21.17
CA PHE A 177 20.68 22.72 22.04
C PHE A 177 21.88 22.63 22.99
N PRO A 178 22.69 23.69 23.15
CA PRO A 178 23.70 23.71 24.19
C PRO A 178 23.00 23.62 25.55
N VAL A 179 23.50 22.70 26.38
CA VAL A 179 23.11 22.49 27.79
C VAL A 179 23.44 23.73 28.61
#